data_AF-D6BQQ7-F1
#
_entry.id   AF-D6BQQ7-F1
#
_cell.length_a   1.000
_cell.length_b   1.000
_cell.length_c   1.000
_cell.angle_alpha   90.00
_cell.angle_beta   90.00
_cell.angle_gamma   90.00
#
_symmetry.space_group_name_H-M   'P 1'
#
loop_
_entity.id
_entity.type
_entity.pdbx_description
1 polymer ?
#
loop_
_entity_poly.entity_id
_entity_poly.type
_entity_poly.pdbx_seq_one_letter_code
_entity_poly.pdbx_strand_id
1 'polypeptide(L)'
;TLLLLSSLLESGVGTGWTVYPPLSSIGHEGLAVDTAIFSLHLAGVSSLLGAVNFISTIANLRVFGLYLEMMPLFVWSVLLTAIL
;
A
#
# COMPACT_ATOMS: atom_id res chain seq x y z
N THR A 1 -6.42 6.08 8.43
CA THR A 1 -6.94 6.63 9.70
C THR A 1 -5.94 6.44 10.82
N LEU A 2 -5.42 5.22 11.02
CA LEU A 2 -4.37 4.97 12.02
C LEU A 2 -3.11 5.82 11.81
N LEU A 3 -2.67 6.04 10.56
CA LEU A 3 -1.55 6.96 10.29
C LEU A 3 -1.82 8.42 10.68
N LEU A 4 -3.08 8.86 10.68
CA LEU A 4 -3.43 10.18 11.21
C LEU A 4 -3.46 10.14 12.74
N LEU A 5 -3.99 9.07 13.34
CA LEU A 5 -3.95 8.86 14.78
C LEU A 5 -2.50 8.82 15.31
N SER A 6 -1.58 8.16 14.59
CA SER A 6 -0.16 8.13 14.95
C SER A 6 0.50 9.50 14.95
N SER A 7 -0.02 10.48 14.19
CA SER A 7 0.47 11.87 14.23
C SER A 7 -0.09 12.70 15.38
N LEU A 8 -1.20 12.26 15.98
CA LEU A 8 -1.87 12.92 17.09
C LEU A 8 -1.48 12.32 18.46
N LEU A 9 -0.91 11.13 18.45
CA LEU A 9 -0.35 10.48 19.64
C LEU A 9 1.04 11.04 19.94
N GLU A 10 1.30 11.33 21.22
CA GLU A 10 2.60 11.78 21.72
C GLU A 10 3.15 12.98 20.92
N SER A 11 4.36 12.87 20.37
CA SER A 11 4.95 13.86 19.46
C SER A 11 4.78 13.51 17.98
N GLY A 12 4.01 12.46 17.66
CA GLY A 12 3.91 11.88 16.33
C GLY A 12 5.17 11.13 15.88
N VAL A 13 5.08 10.45 14.73
CA VAL A 13 6.19 9.66 14.17
C VAL A 13 7.30 10.57 13.63
N GLY A 14 8.43 10.61 14.35
CA GLY A 14 9.60 11.43 14.03
C GLY A 14 10.73 10.70 13.30
N THR A 15 10.50 9.47 12.81
CA THR A 15 11.55 8.57 12.28
C THR A 15 11.76 8.68 10.77
N GLY A 16 11.08 9.63 10.11
CA GLY A 16 10.98 9.73 8.66
C GLY A 16 10.14 8.61 8.03
N TRP A 17 9.91 8.71 6.72
CA TRP A 17 9.03 7.77 5.98
C TRP A 17 9.63 6.35 5.84
N THR A 18 10.94 6.18 6.00
CA THR A 18 11.63 4.89 5.92
C THR A 18 11.66 4.13 7.25
N VAL A 19 11.39 4.80 8.38
CA VAL A 19 11.25 4.18 9.71
C VAL A 19 12.50 3.34 10.12
N TYR A 20 13.70 3.85 9.85
CA TYR A 20 14.95 3.11 10.11
C TYR A 20 15.33 3.01 11.60
N PRO A 21 15.80 1.83 12.06
CA PRO A 21 16.49 1.70 13.35
C PRO A 21 17.85 2.44 13.38
N PRO A 22 18.36 2.86 14.56
CA PRO A 22 17.77 2.69 15.90
C PRO A 22 16.71 3.75 16.23
N LEU A 23 16.52 4.77 15.39
CA LEU A 23 15.63 5.89 15.66
C LEU A 23 14.17 5.44 15.83
N SER A 24 13.73 4.45 15.05
CA SER A 24 12.38 3.86 15.16
C SER A 24 12.21 2.83 16.29
N SER A 25 13.23 2.57 17.09
CA SER A 25 13.16 1.62 18.21
C SER A 25 13.56 2.25 19.54
N ILE A 26 14.84 2.56 19.72
CA ILE A 26 15.37 3.13 20.96
C ILE A 26 15.29 4.67 20.94
N GLY A 27 15.26 5.27 19.75
CA GLY A 27 15.26 6.73 19.58
C GLY A 27 13.89 7.40 19.57
N HIS A 28 12.80 6.64 19.64
CA HIS A 28 11.43 7.16 19.66
C HIS A 28 10.59 6.31 20.59
N GLU A 29 10.31 6.84 21.78
CA GLU A 29 9.50 6.14 22.78
C GLU A 29 8.01 6.40 22.57
N GLY A 30 7.22 5.36 22.77
CA GLY A 30 5.77 5.45 22.76
C GLY A 30 5.08 4.73 21.59
N LEU A 31 3.76 4.87 21.50
CA LEU A 31 2.91 4.08 20.59
C LEU A 31 2.75 4.69 19.20
N ALA A 32 3.26 5.91 18.97
CA ALA A 32 3.14 6.58 17.68
C ALA A 32 3.76 5.77 16.54
N VAL A 33 4.98 5.22 16.73
CA VAL A 33 5.66 4.42 15.69
C VAL A 33 4.92 3.12 15.42
N ASP A 34 4.49 2.40 16.46
CA ASP A 34 3.75 1.15 16.34
C ASP A 34 2.42 1.32 15.58
N THR A 35 1.68 2.37 15.91
CA THR A 35 0.40 2.67 15.23
C THR A 35 0.60 3.03 13.75
N ALA A 36 1.69 3.72 13.40
CA ALA A 36 2.04 3.97 12.01
C ALA A 36 2.47 2.71 11.27
N ILE A 37 3.29 1.85 11.88
CA ILE A 37 3.69 0.55 11.33
C ILE A 37 2.43 -0.28 11.05
N PHE A 38 1.51 -0.39 12.01
CA PHE A 38 0.27 -1.14 11.81
C PHE A 38 -0.60 -0.53 10.71
N SER A 39 -0.65 0.81 10.61
CA SER A 39 -1.34 1.48 9.51
C SER A 39 -0.75 1.14 8.13
N LEU A 40 0.58 1.08 8.02
CA LEU A 40 1.27 0.72 6.78
C LEU A 40 1.03 -0.75 6.42
N HIS A 41 0.96 -1.65 7.40
CA HIS A 41 0.60 -3.05 7.17
C HIS A 41 -0.81 -3.17 6.59
N LEU A 42 -1.80 -2.50 7.18
CA LEU A 42 -3.17 -2.52 6.66
C LEU A 42 -3.27 -1.90 5.25
N ALA A 43 -2.53 -0.83 4.99
CA ALA A 43 -2.43 -0.24 3.66
C ALA A 43 -1.81 -1.24 2.65
N GLY A 44 -0.76 -1.95 3.06
CA GLY A 44 -0.11 -3.00 2.26
C GLY A 44 -1.07 -4.16 1.94
N VAL A 45 -1.79 -4.68 2.94
CA VAL A 45 -2.80 -5.74 2.74
C VAL A 45 -3.91 -5.26 1.79
N SER A 46 -4.39 -4.03 1.95
CA SER A 46 -5.39 -3.45 1.04
C SER A 46 -4.86 -3.35 -0.39
N SER A 47 -3.60 -2.95 -0.57
CA SER A 47 -2.94 -2.87 -1.88
C SER A 47 -2.83 -4.24 -2.54
N LEU A 48 -2.40 -5.27 -1.80
CA LEU A 48 -2.29 -6.65 -2.29
C LEU A 48 -3.64 -7.21 -2.72
N LEU A 49 -4.70 -7.00 -1.93
CA LEU A 49 -6.05 -7.44 -2.31
C LEU A 49 -6.55 -6.69 -3.55
N GLY A 50 -6.25 -5.39 -3.66
CA GLY A 50 -6.54 -4.59 -4.86
C GLY A 50 -5.81 -5.12 -6.10
N ALA A 51 -4.53 -5.47 -5.98
CA ALA A 51 -3.73 -6.03 -7.06
C ALA A 51 -4.32 -7.36 -7.58
N VAL A 52 -4.65 -8.29 -6.67
CA VAL A 52 -5.31 -9.56 -7.03
C VAL A 52 -6.66 -9.28 -7.73
N ASN A 53 -7.44 -8.32 -7.23
CA ASN A 53 -8.71 -7.94 -7.85
C ASN A 53 -8.51 -7.40 -9.29
N PHE A 54 -7.56 -6.48 -9.50
CA PHE A 54 -7.27 -5.95 -10.83
C PHE A 54 -6.78 -7.03 -11.79
N ILE A 55 -5.85 -7.89 -11.37
CA ILE A 55 -5.37 -9.02 -12.20
C ILE A 55 -6.54 -9.92 -12.60
N SER A 56 -7.38 -10.31 -11.64
CA SER A 56 -8.54 -11.17 -11.91
C SER A 56 -9.56 -10.53 -12.85
N THR A 57 -9.79 -9.22 -12.70
CA THR A 57 -10.73 -8.44 -13.52
C THR A 57 -10.21 -8.30 -14.94
N ILE A 58 -8.95 -7.90 -15.09
CA ILE A 58 -8.30 -7.77 -16.41
C ILE A 58 -8.24 -9.14 -17.09
N ALA A 59 -8.03 -10.24 -16.35
CA ALA A 59 -7.96 -11.59 -16.90
C ALA A 59 -9.32 -12.14 -17.35
N ASN A 60 -10.37 -11.99 -16.52
CA ASN A 60 -11.62 -12.75 -16.66
C ASN A 60 -12.84 -11.91 -17.07
N LEU A 61 -12.84 -10.59 -16.84
CA LEU A 61 -14.00 -9.73 -17.06
C LEU A 61 -13.83 -8.82 -18.29
N ARG A 62 -13.06 -9.26 -19.29
CA ARG A 62 -12.95 -8.54 -20.57
C ARG A 62 -14.19 -8.79 -21.43
N VAL A 63 -14.50 -7.82 -22.29
CA VAL A 63 -15.52 -7.98 -23.32
C VAL A 63 -15.11 -9.12 -24.26
N PHE A 64 -16.09 -9.94 -24.67
CA PHE A 64 -15.85 -11.03 -25.61
C PHE A 64 -15.24 -10.51 -26.93
N GLY A 65 -14.20 -11.19 -27.41
CA GLY A 65 -13.45 -10.78 -28.62
C GLY A 65 -12.39 -9.71 -28.40
N LEU A 66 -12.21 -9.19 -27.17
CA LEU A 66 -11.13 -8.27 -26.84
C LEU A 66 -9.87 -9.02 -26.41
N TYR A 67 -8.85 -9.03 -27.28
CA TYR A 67 -7.55 -9.58 -26.98
C TYR A 67 -6.75 -8.67 -26.04
N LEU A 68 -5.86 -9.27 -25.25
CA LEU A 68 -5.09 -8.55 -24.22
C LEU A 68 -4.14 -7.49 -24.83
N GLU A 69 -3.62 -7.75 -26.03
CA GLU A 69 -2.79 -6.81 -26.81
C GLU A 69 -3.55 -5.57 -27.27
N MET A 70 -4.88 -5.64 -27.39
CA MET A 70 -5.72 -4.52 -27.81
C MET A 70 -6.20 -3.65 -26.64
N MET A 71 -5.83 -4.00 -25.41
CA MET A 71 -6.20 -3.22 -24.22
C MET A 71 -5.49 -1.86 -24.22
N PRO A 72 -6.16 -0.78 -23.76
CA PRO A 72 -5.52 0.53 -23.64
C PRO A 72 -4.25 0.48 -22.78
N LEU A 73 -3.27 1.33 -23.10
CA LEU A 73 -2.01 1.42 -22.35
C LEU A 73 -2.20 1.69 -20.85
N PHE A 74 -3.29 2.35 -20.47
CA PHE A 74 -3.64 2.54 -19.06
C PHE A 74 -3.90 1.19 -18.34
N VAL A 75 -4.58 0.25 -18.99
CA VAL A 75 -4.86 -1.06 -18.38
C VAL A 75 -3.57 -1.89 -18.29
N TRP A 76 -2.69 -1.78 -19.28
CA TRP A 76 -1.35 -2.36 -19.20
C TRP A 76 -0.53 -1.79 -18.04
N SER A 77 -0.57 -0.47 -17.84
CA SER A 77 0.10 0.18 -16.70
C SER A 77 -0.44 -0.32 -15.36
N VAL A 78 -1.77 -0.45 -15.23
CA VAL A 78 -2.41 -1.02 -14.03
C VAL A 78 -1.99 -2.48 -13.82
N LEU A 79 -1.96 -3.29 -14.88
CA LEU A 79 -1.55 -4.70 -14.80
C LEU A 79 -0.09 -4.84 -14.35
N LEU A 80 0.82 -4.04 -14.92
CA LEU A 80 2.23 -4.03 -14.52
C LEU A 80 2.39 -3.59 -13.06
N THR A 81 1.69 -2.53 -12.66
CA THR A 81 1.73 -2.03 -11.27
C THR A 81 1.14 -3.03 -10.28
N ALA A 82 0.14 -3.83 -10.68
CA ALA A 82 -0.44 -4.87 -9.84
C ALA A 82 0.48 -6.10 -9.67
N ILE A 83 1.48 -6.28 -10.55
CA ILE A 83 2.48 -7.37 -10.47
C ILE A 83 3.67 -6.98 -9.60
N LEU A 84 4.04 -5.68 -9.58
CA LEU A 84 5.13 -5.12 -8.77
C LEU A 84 4.76 -5.02 -7.29
#